data_AF-A0A838N4Z4-F1
#
_entry.id   AF-A0A838N4Z4-F1
#
_cell.length_a   1.000
_cell.length_b   1.000
_cell.length_c   1.000
_cell.angle_alpha   90.00
_cell.angle_beta   90.00
_cell.angle_gamma   90.00
#
_symmetry.space_group_name_H-M   'P 1'
#
loop_
_entity.id
_entity.type
_entity.pdbx_description
1 polymer ?
#
loop_
_entity_poly.entity_id
_entity_poly.type
_entity_poly.pdbx_seq_one_letter_code
_entity_poly.pdbx_strand_id
1 'polypeptide(L)' 'MNNTKIALVTGGNKGIGFEVVRQMARLGFRVFLAARNVNAGRAAAEKLNGDGTVTFLELD' A
#
# COMPACT_ATOMS: atom_id res chain seq x y z
N MET A 1 16.76 9.75 -15.67
CA MET A 1 15.46 10.00 -14.98
C MET A 1 15.00 8.68 -14.38
N ASN A 2 14.83 8.59 -13.05
CA ASN A 2 14.27 7.38 -12.43
C ASN A 2 12.75 7.38 -12.64
N ASN A 3 12.26 6.43 -13.43
CA ASN A 3 10.84 6.30 -13.76
C ASN A 3 10.13 5.38 -12.75
N THR A 4 10.23 5.70 -11.46
CA THR A 4 9.60 4.92 -10.39
C THR A 4 8.09 5.04 -10.50
N LYS A 5 7.41 3.92 -10.78
CA LYS A 5 5.96 3.88 -10.89
C LYS A 5 5.32 4.05 -9.51
N ILE A 6 4.28 4.86 -9.43
CA ILE A 6 3.53 5.13 -8.20
C ILE A 6 2.13 4.56 -8.35
N ALA A 7 1.63 3.89 -7.32
CA ALA A 7 0.26 3.39 -7.26
C ALA A 7 -0.45 3.88 -6.00
N LEU A 8 -1.73 4.22 -6.12
CA LEU A 8 -2.64 4.47 -5.00
C LEU A 8 -3.70 3.38 -5.00
N VAL A 9 -3.83 2.65 -3.89
CA VAL A 9 -4.80 1.57 -3.76
C VAL A 9 -5.82 1.92 -2.68
N THR A 10 -7.05 2.21 -3.08
CA THR A 10 -8.17 2.42 -2.14
C THR A 10 -8.70 1.08 -1.62
N GLY A 11 -9.16 1.05 -0.37
CA GLY A 11 -9.50 -0.20 0.31
C GLY A 11 -8.29 -1.12 0.48
N GLY A 12 -7.06 -0.57 0.43
CA GLY A 12 -5.81 -1.32 0.42
C GLY A 12 -5.48 -2.02 1.73
N ASN A 13 -6.25 -1.80 2.80
CA ASN A 13 -5.98 -2.38 4.12
C ASN A 13 -6.50 -3.81 4.31
N LYS A 14 -7.27 -4.38 3.37
CA LYS A 14 -7.85 -5.72 3.50
C LYS A 14 -8.17 -6.39 2.17
N GLY A 15 -8.38 -7.71 2.21
CA GLY A 15 -8.86 -8.50 1.07
C GLY A 15 -7.98 -8.33 -0.17
N ILE A 16 -8.62 -8.16 -1.33
CA ILE A 16 -7.94 -8.01 -2.61
C ILE A 16 -7.07 -6.75 -2.64
N GLY A 17 -7.53 -5.63 -2.06
CA GLY A 17 -6.77 -4.39 -2.03
C GLY A 17 -5.41 -4.56 -1.34
N PHE A 18 -5.36 -5.34 -0.26
CA PHE A 18 -4.11 -5.65 0.44
C PHE A 18 -3.13 -6.44 -0.42
N GLU A 19 -3.60 -7.48 -1.11
CA GLU A 19 -2.75 -8.29 -1.98
C GLU A 19 -2.29 -7.48 -3.21
N VAL A 20 -3.10 -6.57 -3.73
CA VAL A 20 -2.69 -5.64 -4.80
C VAL A 20 -1.53 -4.75 -4.35
N VAL A 21 -1.63 -4.16 -3.14
CA VAL A 21 -0.52 -3.35 -2.58
C VAL A 21 0.74 -4.20 -2.48
N ARG A 22 0.63 -5.43 -1.96
CA ARG A 22 1.75 -6.35 -1.81
C ARG A 22 2.45 -6.67 -3.13
N GLN A 23 1.68 -7.07 -4.14
CA GLN A 23 2.21 -7.41 -5.45
C GLN A 23 2.86 -6.20 -6.13
N MET A 24 2.22 -5.03 -6.06
CA MET A 24 2.79 -3.80 -6.63
C MET A 24 4.08 -3.39 -5.94
N ALA A 25 4.15 -3.49 -4.61
CA ALA A 25 5.37 -3.21 -3.86
C ALA A 25 6.52 -4.15 -4.30
N ARG A 26 6.24 -5.45 -4.46
CA ARG A 26 7.22 -6.45 -4.93
C ARG A 26 7.68 -6.22 -6.36
N LEU A 27 6.84 -5.60 -7.19
CA LEU A 27 7.17 -5.18 -8.55
C LEU A 27 7.97 -3.85 -8.58
N GLY A 28 8.35 -3.31 -7.43
CA GLY A 28 9.18 -2.11 -7.31
C GLY A 28 8.41 -0.79 -7.42
N PHE A 29 7.08 -0.83 -7.29
CA PHE A 29 6.28 0.39 -7.22
C PHE A 29 6.45 1.04 -5.84
N ARG A 30 6.34 2.37 -5.81
CA ARG A 30 6.00 3.08 -4.57
C ARG A 30 4.49 3.08 -4.43
N VAL A 31 3.98 2.43 -3.39
CA VAL A 31 2.54 2.22 -3.22
C VAL A 31 2.00 3.00 -2.04
N PHE A 32 0.92 3.73 -2.25
CA PHE A 32 0.10 4.32 -1.21
C PHE A 32 -1.07 3.39 -0.91
N LEU A 33 -1.09 2.84 0.31
CA LEU A 33 -2.20 2.05 0.84
C LEU A 33 -3.21 3.01 1.44
N ALA A 34 -4.37 3.15 0.82
CA ALA A 34 -5.42 4.06 1.27
C ALA A 34 -6.58 3.33 1.94
N ALA A 35 -6.97 3.80 3.13
CA ALA A 35 -8.10 3.29 3.88
C ALA A 35 -8.66 4.32 4.87
N ARG A 36 -9.95 4.18 5.18
CA ARG A 36 -10.68 5.02 6.15
C ARG A 36 -10.21 4.84 7.59
N ASN A 37 -9.95 3.60 7.99
CA ASN A 37 -9.59 3.29 9.37
C ASN A 37 -8.07 3.36 9.53
N VAL A 38 -7.59 4.38 10.23
CA VAL A 38 -6.15 4.62 10.48
C VAL A 38 -5.46 3.44 11.12
N ASN A 39 -6.05 2.83 12.15
CA ASN A 39 -5.43 1.72 12.87
C ASN A 39 -5.27 0.49 11.97
N ALA A 40 -6.33 0.15 11.24
CA ALA A 40 -6.30 -0.97 10.29
C ALA A 40 -5.35 -0.69 9.11
N GLY A 41 -5.29 0.56 8.63
CA GLY A 41 -4.40 0.98 7.55
C GLY A 41 -2.92 0.92 7.94
N ARG A 42 -2.56 1.44 9.13
CA ARG A 42 -1.19 1.35 9.67
C ARG A 42 -0.76 -0.09 9.88
N ALA A 43 -1.60 -0.90 10.52
CA ALA A 43 -1.31 -2.32 10.73
C ALA A 43 -1.15 -3.08 9.41
N ALA A 44 -1.90 -2.71 8.37
CA ALA A 44 -1.74 -3.29 7.03
C ALA A 44 -0.40 -2.87 6.39
N ALA A 45 -0.03 -1.59 6.47
CA ALA A 45 1.27 -1.13 5.96
C ALA A 45 2.45 -1.81 6.67
N GLU A 46 2.38 -1.99 8.00
CA GLU A 46 3.40 -2.69 8.78
C GLU A 46 3.58 -4.14 8.36
N LYS A 47 2.48 -4.85 8.03
CA LYS A 47 2.53 -6.23 7.52
C LYS A 47 3.23 -6.37 6.17
N LEU A 48 3.36 -5.26 5.42
CA LEU A 48 3.99 -5.20 4.11
C LEU A 48 5.44 -4.72 4.20
N ASN A 49 5.98 -4.54 5.41
CA ASN A 49 7.40 -4.25 5.61
C ASN A 49 8.24 -5.37 4.98
N GLY A 50 9.13 -4.98 4.08
CA GLY A 50 9.99 -5.90 3.33
C GLY A 50 9.44 -6.33 1.96
N ASP A 51 8.17 -6.07 1.66
CA ASP A 51 7.61 -6.31 0.31
C ASP A 51 7.91 -5.16 -0.67
N GLY A 52 8.34 -3.99 -0.18
CA GLY A 52 8.72 -2.84 -1.00
C GLY A 52 8.44 -1.51 -0.30
N THR A 53 8.26 -0.43 -1.06
CA THR A 53 7.93 0.90 -0.51
C THR A 53 6.43 1.10 -0.42
N VAL A 54 5.87 0.83 0.77
CA VAL A 54 4.44 1.04 1.07
C VAL A 54 4.27 2.16 2.09
N THR A 55 3.35 3.09 1.83
CA THR A 55 3.01 4.18 2.76
C THR A 55 1.51 4.19 2.98
N PHE A 56 1.07 4.20 4.24
CA PHE A 56 -0.34 4.38 4.56
C PHE A 56 -0.76 5.83 4.31
N LEU A 57 -1.94 6.01 3.69
CA LEU A 57 -2.61 7.29 3.50
C LEU A 57 -4.05 7.17 4.02
N GLU A 58 -4.43 8.00 4.97
CA GLU A 58 -5.83 8.09 5.40
C GLU A 58 -6.67 8.71 4.27
N LEU A 59 -7.78 8.05 3.92
CA LEU A 59 -8.67 8.51 2.85
C LEU A 59 -10.12 8.06 3.17
N ASP A 60 -11.04 9.03 3.20
CA ASP A 60 -12.50 8.85 3.34
C ASP A 60 -13.22 8.97 2.00
#